data_AF-A0A9E1KNC7-F1
#
_entry.id   AF-A0A9E1KNC7-F1
#
_cell.length_a   1.000
_cell.length_b   1.000
_cell.length_c   1.000
_cell.angle_alpha   90.00
_cell.angle_beta   90.00
_cell.angle_gamma   90.00
#
_symmetry.space_group_name_H-M   'P 1'
#
loop_
_entity.id
_entity.type
_entity.pdbx_description
1 polymer ?
#
loop_
_entity_poly.entity_id
_entity_poly.type
_entity_poly.pdbx_seq_one_letter_code
_entity_poly.pdbx_strand_id
1 'polypeptide(L)' 'IAQNEVYKEEDVAERHRHHGLFIAFAPIEAPTIAIAIIVENGGGSSAATPIARKVIDTWLLGDTHG' A
#
# COMPACT_ATOMS: atom_id res chain seq x y z
N ILE A 1 -9.17 -27.43 17.83
CA ILE A 1 -8.48 -26.65 16.78
C ILE A 1 -7.23 -26.03 17.39
N ALA A 2 -6.05 -26.49 16.95
CA ALA A 2 -4.77 -26.14 17.54
C ALA A 2 -4.37 -24.69 17.22
N GLN A 3 -3.75 -24.01 18.19
CA GLN A 3 -3.64 -22.55 18.26
C GLN A 3 -2.27 -22.01 17.80
N ASN A 4 -1.60 -22.67 16.86
CA ASN A 4 -0.21 -22.35 16.50
C ASN A 4 0.14 -22.49 15.01
N GLU A 5 -0.83 -22.30 14.11
CA GLU A 5 -0.55 -22.26 12.67
C GLU A 5 0.08 -20.90 12.31
N VAL A 6 1.36 -20.92 11.95
CA VAL A 6 2.06 -19.75 11.39
C VAL A 6 1.54 -19.55 9.97
N TYR A 7 0.75 -18.48 9.78
CA TYR A 7 0.22 -18.10 8.47
C TYR A 7 1.38 -17.78 7.52
N LYS A 8 1.64 -18.67 6.56
CA LYS A 8 2.62 -18.48 5.49
C LYS A 8 1.89 -18.00 4.24
N GLU A 9 1.91 -16.69 4.02
CA GLU A 9 1.33 -16.08 2.80
C GLU A 9 1.95 -16.63 1.49
N GLU A 10 3.16 -17.20 1.59
CA GLU A 10 3.85 -17.88 0.49
C GLU A 10 3.12 -19.15 -0.01
N ASP A 11 2.35 -19.82 0.86
CA ASP A 11 1.63 -21.07 0.52
C ASP A 11 0.21 -20.83 -0.02
N VAL A 12 -0.23 -19.57 -0.04
CA VAL A 12 -1.52 -19.17 -0.61
C VAL A 12 -1.32 -18.83 -2.09
N ALA A 13 -1.96 -19.61 -2.98
CA ALA A 13 -1.93 -19.36 -4.43
C ALA A 13 -2.22 -17.88 -4.70
N GLU A 14 -1.47 -17.25 -5.62
CA GLU A 14 -1.48 -15.80 -5.89
C GLU A 14 -2.90 -15.20 -5.98
N ARG A 15 -3.84 -15.93 -6.59
CA ARG A 15 -5.28 -15.62 -6.71
C ARG A 15 -6.11 -15.62 -5.42
N HIS A 16 -5.57 -16.12 -4.32
CA HIS A 16 -6.19 -16.15 -2.99
C HIS A 16 -5.55 -15.14 -2.02
N ARG A 17 -4.54 -14.37 -2.47
CA ARG A 17 -3.96 -13.29 -1.66
C ARG A 17 -4.95 -12.14 -1.53
N HIS A 18 -5.06 -11.59 -0.33
CA HIS A 18 -5.90 -10.41 -0.10
C HIS A 18 -5.42 -9.23 -0.96
N HIS A 19 -6.37 -8.44 -1.46
CA HIS A 19 -6.06 -7.20 -2.16
C HIS A 19 -5.40 -6.21 -1.19
N GLY A 20 -4.37 -5.51 -1.66
CA GLY A 20 -3.75 -4.43 -0.91
C GLY A 20 -4.53 -3.14 -1.10
N LEU A 21 -5.28 -2.72 -0.08
CA LEU A 21 -5.93 -1.41 -0.06
C LEU A 21 -5.16 -0.45 0.84
N PHE A 22 -4.93 0.78 0.37
CA PHE A 22 -4.32 1.84 1.16
C PHE A 22 -4.93 3.20 0.79
N ILE A 23 -5.24 4.00 1.80
CA ILE A 23 -5.79 5.36 1.66
C ILE A 23 -4.88 6.29 2.46
N ALA A 24 -4.51 7.42 1.86
CA ALA A 24 -3.68 8.44 2.53
C ALA A 24 -4.00 9.84 2.03
N PHE A 25 -3.62 10.83 2.82
CA PHE A 25 -3.64 12.24 2.47
C PHE A 25 -2.42 12.95 3.05
N ALA A 26 -1.98 14.04 2.43
CA ALA A 26 -0.82 14.80 2.89
C ALA A 26 -0.83 16.25 2.35
N PRO A 27 -0.12 17.20 3.00
CA PRO A 27 0.44 17.14 4.36
C PRO A 27 -0.64 16.96 5.45
N ILE A 28 -0.27 16.63 6.69
CA ILE A 28 -1.26 16.38 7.75
C ILE A 28 -1.89 17.67 8.28
N GLU A 29 -1.13 18.76 8.33
CA GLU A 29 -1.58 20.06 8.86
C GLU A 29 -2.47 20.81 7.86
N ALA A 30 -2.21 20.65 6.56
CA ALA A 30 -2.98 21.30 5.49
C ALA A 30 -3.03 20.39 4.24
N PRO A 31 -3.91 19.37 4.21
CA PRO A 31 -3.94 18.39 3.13
C PRO A 31 -4.17 19.03 1.76
N THR A 32 -3.30 18.69 0.80
CA THR A 32 -3.41 19.17 -0.59
C THR A 32 -3.65 18.03 -1.59
N ILE A 33 -3.47 16.78 -1.17
CA ILE A 33 -3.76 15.58 -1.94
C ILE A 33 -4.33 14.48 -1.05
N ALA A 34 -5.28 13.72 -1.59
CA ALA A 34 -5.77 12.47 -1.02
C ALA A 34 -5.78 11.38 -2.10
N ILE A 35 -5.39 10.16 -1.75
CA ILE A 35 -5.27 9.03 -2.68
C ILE A 35 -5.87 7.76 -2.08
N ALA A 36 -6.43 6.92 -2.95
CA ALA A 36 -6.84 5.56 -2.64
C ALA A 36 -6.19 4.62 -3.66
N ILE A 37 -5.46 3.62 -3.18
CA ILE A 37 -4.73 2.65 -4.01
C ILE A 37 -5.22 1.26 -3.69
N ILE A 38 -5.57 0.51 -4.74
CA ILE A 38 -5.83 -0.92 -4.68
C ILE A 38 -4.78 -1.66 -5.50
N VAL A 39 -4.18 -2.68 -4.90
CA VAL A 39 -3.29 -3.64 -5.55
C VAL A 39 -3.97 -5.00 -5.52
N GLU A 40 -4.47 -5.42 -6.67
CA GLU A 40 -5.10 -6.73 -6.82
C GLU A 40 -4.10 -7.84 -6.50
N ASN A 41 -4.54 -8.85 -5.75
CA ASN A 41 -3.75 -10.02 -5.34
C ASN A 41 -2.41 -9.68 -4.63
N GLY A 42 -2.28 -8.47 -4.09
CA GLY A 42 -1.01 -7.92 -3.60
C GLY A 42 -0.50 -8.42 -2.24
N GLY A 43 -1.26 -9.24 -1.52
CA GLY A 43 -0.86 -9.70 -0.18
C GLY A 43 -0.97 -8.62 0.91
N GLY A 44 -1.97 -7.74 0.81
CA GLY A 44 -2.26 -6.72 1.82
C GLY A 44 -1.66 -5.33 1.56
N SER A 45 -1.88 -4.38 2.50
CA SER A 45 -1.60 -2.96 2.28
C SER A 45 -0.11 -2.62 2.10
N SER A 46 0.78 -3.54 2.48
CA SER A 46 2.22 -3.44 2.30
C SER A 46 2.62 -3.29 0.82
N ALA A 47 1.85 -3.86 -0.11
CA ALA A 47 2.05 -3.68 -1.55
C ALA A 47 1.64 -2.28 -2.05
N ALA A 48 0.60 -1.68 -1.46
CA ALA A 48 0.06 -0.39 -1.88
C ALA A 48 0.81 0.82 -1.26
N THR A 49 1.40 0.64 -0.08
CA THR A 49 2.04 1.73 0.70
C THR A 49 3.24 2.37 -0.02
N PRO A 50 4.20 1.63 -0.61
CA PRO A 50 5.33 2.22 -1.34
C PRO A 50 4.90 3.02 -2.58
N ILE A 51 3.80 2.62 -3.23
CA ILE A 51 3.23 3.34 -4.37
C ILE A 51 2.64 4.68 -3.90
N ALA A 52 1.85 4.64 -2.82
CA ALA A 52 1.28 5.84 -2.21
C ALA A 52 2.36 6.86 -1.82
N ARG A 53 3.46 6.39 -1.23
CA ARG A 53 4.61 7.24 -0.91
C ARG A 53 5.18 7.93 -2.14
N LYS A 54 5.49 7.20 -3.22
CA LYS A 54 6.06 7.79 -4.43
C LYS A 54 5.16 8.87 -5.01
N VAL A 55 3.85 8.62 -5.09
CA VAL A 55 2.88 9.60 -5.62
C VAL A 55 2.85 10.86 -4.75
N ILE A 56 2.78 10.70 -3.43
CA ILE A 56 2.74 11.84 -2.50
C ILE A 56 4.07 12.61 -2.52
N ASP A 57 5.22 11.92 -2.53
CA ASP A 57 6.54 12.53 -2.60
C ASP A 57 6.69 13.35 -3.90
N THR A 58 6.33 12.78 -5.06
CA THR A 58 6.35 13.51 -6.34
C THR A 58 5.40 14.71 -6.32
N TRP A 59 4.21 14.60 -5.73
CA TRP A 59 3.25 15.71 -5.64
C TRP A 59 3.74 16.86 -4.76
N LEU A 60 4.31 16.54 -3.59
CA LEU A 60 4.71 17.54 -2.59
C LEU A 60 6.09 18.13 -2.85
N LEU A 61 7.03 17.34 -3.37
CA LEU A 61 8.43 17.73 -3.53
C LEU A 61 8.78 18.06 -4.99
N GLY A 62 7.93 17.66 -5.94
CA GLY A 62 8.23 17.73 -7.38
C GLY A 62 9.25 16.68 -7.82
N ASP A 63 9.40 16.49 -9.14
CA ASP A 63 10.47 15.67 -9.71
C ASP A 63 11.80 16.43 -9.60
N THR A 64 12.55 16.21 -8.53
CA THR A 64 13.94 16.68 -8.43
C THR A 64 14.86 15.75 -9.23
N HIS A 65 14.75 15.78 -10.56
CA HIS A 65 15.81 15.34 -11.45
C HIS A 65 16.65 16.58 -11.82
N GLY A 66 17.65 16.87 -10.98
CA GLY A 66 18.71 17.85 -11.23
C GLY A 66 20.07 17.16 -11.22
#